data_AF-A0A0P1B299-F1
#
_entry.id   AF-A0A0P1B299-F1
#
_cell.length_a   1.000
_cell.length_b   1.000
_cell.length_c   1.000
_cell.angle_alpha   90.00
_cell.angle_beta   90.00
_cell.angle_gamma   90.00
#
_symmetry.space_group_name_H-M   'P 1'
#
loop_
_entity.id
_entity.type
_entity.pdbx_description
1 polymer ?
#
loop_
_entity_poly.entity_id
_entity_poly.type
_entity_poly.pdbx_seq_one_letter_code
_entity_poly.pdbx_strand_id
1 'polypeptide(L)'
;MATLQDASDMAFMRMAITEAHRSQPCESNTHAEQVALTKLDFKADGATVYTTMEPCSKRLSANVPCVQSCLRAGVARVVIGVMEPKTFVICNGVQLLQNAGVDVKLLKGLERDCLAPNKHLNIVF
;
A
#
# COMPACT_ATOMS: atom_id res chain seq x y z
N MET A 1 14.50 -2.28 -18.91
CA MET A 1 15.47 -1.74 -17.92
C MET A 1 14.73 -0.69 -17.11
N ALA A 2 14.33 -1.02 -15.88
CA ALA A 2 13.86 0.00 -14.93
C ALA A 2 15.04 0.95 -14.71
N THR A 3 14.94 2.17 -15.22
CA THR A 3 16.00 3.16 -15.05
C THR A 3 16.08 3.53 -13.58
N LEU A 4 17.20 3.13 -12.98
CA LEU A 4 17.65 3.40 -11.61
C LEU A 4 17.86 4.91 -11.38
N GLN A 5 16.79 5.69 -11.45
CA GLN A 5 16.79 7.08 -11.00
C GLN A 5 16.34 7.23 -9.53
N ASP A 6 16.02 6.11 -8.86
CA ASP A 6 15.65 6.09 -7.44
C ASP A 6 16.75 5.45 -6.57
N ALA A 7 18.00 5.88 -6.73
CA ALA A 7 19.06 5.54 -5.77
C ALA A 7 18.70 6.00 -4.34
N SER A 8 17.82 7.00 -4.20
CA SER A 8 17.17 7.37 -2.95
C SER A 8 16.28 6.26 -2.40
N ASP A 9 15.42 5.63 -3.20
CA ASP A 9 14.43 4.66 -2.71
C ASP A 9 15.12 3.37 -2.18
N MET A 10 16.26 2.97 -2.78
CA MET A 10 17.08 1.86 -2.28
C MET A 10 17.92 2.23 -1.04
N ALA A 11 18.34 3.49 -0.89
CA ALA A 11 19.00 3.96 0.32
C ALA A 11 18.02 4.10 1.50
N PHE A 12 16.74 4.43 1.24
CA PHE A 12 15.67 4.52 2.24
C PHE A 12 15.24 3.16 2.80
N MET A 13 15.43 2.05 2.06
CA MET A 13 15.21 0.70 2.60
C MET A 13 16.10 0.37 3.83
N ARG A 14 17.14 1.16 4.12
CA ARG A 14 17.98 0.97 5.32
C ARG A 14 17.36 1.46 6.64
N MET A 15 16.15 2.03 6.63
CA MET A 15 15.37 2.32 7.84
C MET A 15 13.91 1.87 7.69
N ALA A 16 13.68 0.60 7.36
CA ALA A 16 12.34 0.03 7.51
C ALA A 16 11.93 0.11 8.99
N ILE A 17 10.97 0.99 9.30
CA ILE A 17 10.46 1.18 10.66
C ILE A 17 9.41 0.12 11.05
N THR A 18 8.81 -0.55 10.06
CA THR A 18 7.87 -1.66 10.23
C THR A 18 7.68 -2.40 8.91
N GLU A 19 7.26 -3.66 8.98
CA GLU A 19 6.86 -4.49 7.84
C GLU A 19 5.62 -5.30 8.20
N ALA A 20 4.79 -5.64 7.22
CA ALA A 20 3.57 -6.40 7.45
C ALA A 20 3.05 -7.11 6.20
N HIS A 21 2.26 -8.15 6.44
CA HIS A 21 1.47 -8.85 5.45
C HIS A 21 0.01 -8.93 5.91
N ARG A 22 -0.90 -9.26 4.97
CA ARG A 22 -2.31 -9.44 5.28
C ARG A 22 -2.49 -10.47 6.41
N SER A 23 -3.31 -10.11 7.41
CA SER A 23 -3.77 -10.97 8.50
C SER A 23 -2.67 -11.54 9.42
N GLN A 24 -1.57 -10.81 9.64
CA GLN A 24 -0.55 -11.16 10.64
C GLN A 24 -0.27 -9.98 11.58
N PRO A 25 -0.09 -10.14 12.90
CA PRO A 25 -0.71 -11.14 13.77
C PRO A 25 -2.18 -10.78 14.13
N CYS A 26 -2.79 -9.84 13.39
CA CYS A 26 -4.14 -9.32 13.68
C CYS A 26 -5.26 -10.25 13.17
N GLU A 27 -6.51 -9.91 13.50
CA GLU A 27 -7.71 -10.66 13.12
C GLU A 27 -7.83 -10.91 11.61
N SER A 28 -8.64 -11.92 11.27
CA SER A 28 -8.97 -12.26 9.89
C SER A 28 -9.43 -11.01 9.12
N ASN A 29 -8.94 -10.85 7.89
CA ASN A 29 -9.29 -9.74 7.00
C ASN A 29 -8.68 -8.36 7.36
N THR A 30 -7.64 -8.31 8.18
CA THR A 30 -6.80 -7.12 8.34
C THR A 30 -5.79 -7.02 7.19
N HIS A 31 -5.77 -5.92 6.44
CA HIS A 31 -4.81 -5.72 5.34
C HIS A 31 -3.41 -5.35 5.88
N ALA A 32 -2.39 -5.53 5.04
CA ALA A 32 -0.99 -5.30 5.40
C ALA A 32 -0.73 -3.87 5.89
N GLU A 33 -1.31 -2.87 5.24
CA GLU A 33 -1.15 -1.45 5.60
C GLU A 33 -1.71 -1.17 6.98
N GLN A 34 -2.89 -1.72 7.31
CA GLN A 34 -3.48 -1.58 8.64
C GLN A 34 -2.61 -2.26 9.70
N VAL A 35 -2.09 -3.46 9.45
CA VAL A 35 -1.17 -4.14 10.37
C VAL A 35 0.08 -3.27 10.59
N ALA A 36 0.72 -2.81 9.52
CA ALA A 36 1.94 -2.01 9.58
C ALA A 36 1.72 -0.74 10.42
N LEU A 37 0.62 -0.03 10.16
CA LEU A 37 0.28 1.20 10.88
C LEU A 37 -0.12 0.93 12.34
N THR A 38 -0.80 -0.18 12.64
CA THR A 38 -1.10 -0.57 14.04
C THR A 38 0.19 -0.79 14.83
N LYS A 39 1.24 -1.39 14.24
CA LYS A 39 2.55 -1.56 14.92
C LYS A 39 3.21 -0.23 15.27
N LEU A 40 2.87 0.83 14.55
CA LEU A 40 3.34 2.19 14.79
C LEU A 40 2.37 3.01 15.64
N ASP A 41 1.31 2.41 16.19
CA ASP A 41 0.24 3.14 16.88
C ASP A 41 -0.36 4.26 16.01
N PHE A 42 -0.42 4.03 14.69
CA PHE A 42 -0.81 5.00 13.67
C PHE A 42 -0.01 6.31 13.72
N LYS A 43 1.25 6.27 14.17
CA LYS A 43 2.18 7.41 14.14
C LYS A 43 3.21 7.20 13.03
N ALA A 44 2.87 7.63 11.83
CA ALA A 44 3.68 7.49 10.63
C ALA A 44 3.87 8.84 9.91
N ASP A 45 3.87 9.94 10.67
CA ASP A 45 4.00 11.30 10.16
C ASP A 45 5.25 11.45 9.30
N GLY A 46 5.07 11.90 8.06
CA GLY A 46 6.17 12.07 7.10
C GLY A 46 6.70 10.76 6.50
N ALA A 47 6.18 9.60 6.91
CA ALA A 47 6.69 8.31 6.44
C ALA A 47 6.29 8.04 4.98
N THR A 48 7.06 7.13 4.35
CA THR A 48 6.72 6.53 3.06
C THR A 48 6.20 5.12 3.27
N VAL A 49 5.01 4.82 2.74
CA VAL A 49 4.46 3.46 2.71
C VAL A 49 4.75 2.83 1.35
N TYR A 50 5.45 1.70 1.36
CA TYR A 50 5.59 0.84 0.18
C TYR A 50 4.56 -0.28 0.28
N THR A 51 3.70 -0.42 -0.72
CA THR A 51 2.69 -1.47 -0.77
C THR A 51 2.69 -2.15 -2.14
N THR A 52 2.51 -3.47 -2.14
CA THR A 52 2.49 -4.25 -3.38
C THR A 52 1.26 -3.96 -4.23
N MET A 53 0.15 -3.53 -3.62
CA MET A 53 -1.13 -3.27 -4.27
C MET A 53 -1.72 -1.96 -3.76
N GLU A 54 -2.51 -1.29 -4.59
CA GLU A 54 -3.16 -0.02 -4.25
C GLU A 54 -3.93 -0.11 -2.91
N PRO A 55 -3.73 0.84 -1.99
CA PRO A 55 -4.48 0.87 -0.75
C PRO A 55 -5.99 0.95 -1.00
N CYS A 56 -6.75 0.01 -0.43
CA CYS A 56 -8.19 -0.03 -0.65
C CYS A 56 -8.89 1.26 -0.19
N SER A 57 -9.78 1.78 -1.04
CA SER A 57 -10.65 2.92 -0.72
C SER A 57 -11.97 2.52 -0.08
N LYS A 58 -12.34 1.24 -0.16
CA LYS A 58 -13.58 0.68 0.35
C LYS A 58 -13.32 -0.71 0.92
N ARG A 59 -14.03 -1.06 2.00
CA ARG A 59 -14.02 -2.40 2.60
C ARG A 59 -15.44 -2.91 2.80
N LEU A 60 -15.61 -4.24 2.71
CA LEU A 60 -16.84 -4.93 3.09
C LEU A 60 -16.90 -5.23 4.59
N SER A 61 -15.74 -5.36 5.24
CA SER A 61 -15.63 -5.52 6.69
C SER A 61 -15.85 -4.19 7.43
N ALA A 62 -16.07 -4.27 8.74
CA ALA A 62 -16.11 -3.10 9.64
C ALA A 62 -14.77 -2.34 9.78
N ASN A 63 -13.66 -2.89 9.24
CA ASN A 63 -12.37 -2.21 9.24
C ASN A 63 -12.38 -0.92 8.40
N VAL A 64 -11.63 0.06 8.88
CA VAL A 64 -11.37 1.32 8.16
C VAL A 64 -10.59 1.02 6.87
N PRO A 65 -10.93 1.66 5.73
CA PRO A 65 -10.16 1.52 4.49
C PRO A 65 -8.69 1.93 4.64
N CYS A 66 -7.78 1.26 3.92
CA CYS A 66 -6.34 1.51 4.06
C CYS A 66 -5.97 2.97 3.78
N VAL A 67 -6.61 3.58 2.77
CA VAL A 67 -6.43 5.01 2.46
C VAL A 67 -6.66 5.88 3.70
N GLN A 68 -7.78 5.68 4.39
CA GLN A 68 -8.13 6.46 5.58
C GLN A 68 -7.16 6.19 6.73
N SER A 69 -6.68 4.95 6.88
CA SER A 69 -5.63 4.62 7.84
C SER A 69 -4.32 5.34 7.55
N CYS A 70 -3.87 5.39 6.29
CA CYS A 70 -2.66 6.10 5.89
C CYS A 70 -2.77 7.60 6.15
N LEU A 71 -3.90 8.21 5.78
CA LEU A 71 -4.15 9.64 6.02
C LEU A 71 -4.16 9.99 7.50
N ARG A 72 -4.87 9.18 8.32
CA ARG A 72 -4.88 9.36 9.77
C ARG A 72 -3.51 9.22 10.42
N ALA A 73 -2.63 8.42 9.83
CA ALA A 73 -1.30 8.19 10.35
C ALA A 73 -0.25 9.22 9.91
N GLY A 74 -0.64 10.22 9.10
CA GLY A 74 0.28 11.27 8.64
C GLY A 74 1.25 10.82 7.54
N VAL A 75 0.93 9.74 6.83
CA VAL A 75 1.76 9.24 5.72
C VAL A 75 1.91 10.32 4.64
N ALA A 76 3.15 10.68 4.30
CA ALA A 76 3.43 11.73 3.32
C ALA A 76 3.57 11.19 1.90
N ARG A 77 3.98 9.91 1.75
CA ARG A 77 4.19 9.28 0.44
C ARG A 77 3.72 7.84 0.44
N VAL A 78 3.13 7.40 -0.67
CA VAL A 78 2.74 6.01 -0.92
C VAL A 78 3.31 5.54 -2.24
N VAL A 79 4.08 4.47 -2.21
CA VAL A 79 4.68 3.83 -3.37
C VAL A 79 3.98 2.50 -3.60
N ILE A 80 3.41 2.33 -4.79
CA ILE A 80 2.50 1.22 -5.13
C ILE A 80 3.15 0.35 -6.21
N GLY A 81 3.06 -0.97 -6.04
CA GLY A 81 3.50 -1.94 -7.05
C GLY A 81 2.51 -2.11 -8.21
N VAL A 82 1.23 -2.36 -7.91
CA VAL A 82 0.15 -2.46 -8.91
C VAL A 82 -1.12 -1.76 -8.45
N MET A 83 -1.94 -1.32 -9.40
CA MET A 83 -3.30 -0.83 -9.14
C MET A 83 -4.18 -1.93 -8.54
N GLU A 84 -5.25 -1.57 -7.84
CA GLU A 84 -6.25 -2.57 -7.42
C GLU A 84 -6.99 -3.06 -8.67
N PRO A 85 -7.06 -4.38 -8.90
CA PRO A 85 -7.83 -4.92 -10.01
C PRO A 85 -9.34 -4.89 -9.73
N LYS A 86 -10.14 -4.69 -10.79
CA LYS A 86 -11.61 -4.71 -10.74
C LYS A 86 -12.19 -6.04 -10.26
N THR A 87 -11.44 -7.14 -10.38
CA THR A 87 -11.83 -8.45 -9.82
C THR A 87 -12.11 -8.37 -8.31
N PHE A 88 -11.47 -7.45 -7.58
CA PHE A 88 -11.66 -7.27 -6.14
C PHE A 88 -12.67 -6.17 -5.84
N VAL A 89 -12.39 -4.95 -6.27
CA VAL A 89 -13.26 -3.78 -6.07
C VAL A 89 -12.89 -2.68 -7.07
N ILE A 90 -13.87 -1.85 -7.43
CA ILE A 90 -13.57 -0.57 -8.09
C ILE A 90 -12.97 0.37 -7.04
N CYS A 91 -11.65 0.48 -7.04
CA CYS A 91 -10.90 1.27 -6.08
C CYS A 91 -10.65 2.70 -6.59
N ASN A 92 -10.59 3.65 -5.66
CA ASN A 92 -10.20 5.04 -5.91
C ASN A 92 -9.05 5.46 -4.96
N GLY A 93 -8.21 4.51 -4.56
CA GLY A 93 -7.24 4.71 -3.47
C GLY A 93 -6.18 5.73 -3.81
N VAL A 94 -5.58 5.61 -5.00
CA VAL A 94 -4.61 6.57 -5.54
C VAL A 94 -5.19 7.98 -5.57
N GLN A 95 -6.39 8.13 -6.14
CA GLN A 95 -7.03 9.43 -6.29
C GLN A 95 -7.31 10.09 -4.93
N LEU A 96 -7.81 9.31 -3.96
CA LEU A 96 -8.12 9.84 -2.62
C LEU A 96 -6.87 10.27 -1.86
N LEU A 97 -5.77 9.51 -1.98
CA LEU A 97 -4.48 9.87 -1.38
C LEU A 97 -3.92 11.15 -2.00
N GLN A 98 -3.91 11.24 -3.33
CA GLN A 98 -3.44 12.43 -4.05
C GLN A 98 -4.28 13.67 -3.72
N ASN A 99 -5.60 13.54 -3.66
CA ASN A 99 -6.49 14.64 -3.28
C ASN A 99 -6.25 15.15 -1.85
N ALA A 100 -5.71 14.30 -0.97
CA ALA A 100 -5.34 14.66 0.39
C ALA A 100 -3.88 15.17 0.51
N GLY A 101 -3.16 15.34 -0.60
CA GLY A 101 -1.79 15.87 -0.62
C GLY A 101 -0.69 14.84 -0.40
N VAL A 102 -1.01 13.54 -0.42
CA VAL A 102 -0.01 12.47 -0.35
C VAL A 102 0.67 12.30 -1.70
N ASP A 103 2.00 12.20 -1.71
CA ASP A 103 2.77 11.86 -2.91
C ASP A 103 2.56 10.38 -3.26
N VAL A 104 1.97 10.08 -4.41
CA VAL A 104 1.67 8.70 -4.82
C VAL A 104 2.43 8.34 -6.09
N LYS A 105 3.24 7.27 -6.01
CA LYS A 105 4.06 6.78 -7.13
C LYS A 105 3.76 5.32 -7.45
N LEU A 106 3.44 5.03 -8.71
CA LEU A 106 3.35 3.67 -9.23
C LEU A 106 4.72 3.21 -9.73
N LEU A 107 5.27 2.13 -9.16
CA LEU A 107 6.52 1.52 -9.61
C LEU A 107 6.29 0.69 -10.87
N LYS A 108 7.15 0.89 -11.86
CA LYS A 108 7.13 0.12 -13.11
C LYS A 108 8.15 -1.01 -13.05
N GLY A 109 7.82 -2.16 -13.62
CA GLY A 109 8.72 -3.30 -13.79
C GLY A 109 8.71 -4.33 -12.65
N LEU A 110 7.91 -4.11 -11.60
CA LEU A 110 7.71 -5.07 -10.50
C LEU A 110 6.30 -5.69 -10.50
N GLU A 111 5.48 -5.40 -11.52
CA GLU A 111 4.07 -5.80 -11.57
C GLU A 111 3.91 -7.31 -11.45
N ARG A 112 4.78 -8.07 -12.14
CA ARG A 112 4.80 -9.54 -12.07
C ARG A 112 5.05 -10.05 -10.66
N ASP A 113 6.00 -9.46 -9.94
CA ASP A 113 6.38 -9.91 -8.60
C ASP A 113 5.32 -9.52 -7.57
N CYS A 114 4.74 -8.33 -7.69
CA CYS A 114 3.62 -7.89 -6.86
C CYS A 114 2.36 -8.74 -7.06
N LEU A 115 2.12 -9.25 -8.26
CA LEU A 115 0.97 -10.12 -8.57
C LEU A 115 1.22 -11.60 -8.34
N ALA A 116 2.48 -12.04 -8.19
CA ALA A 116 2.83 -13.45 -8.02
C ALA A 116 2.09 -14.16 -6.86
N PRO A 117 1.87 -13.53 -5.69
CA PRO A 117 1.07 -14.13 -4.62
C PRO A 117 -0.40 -14.37 -5.01
N ASN A 118 -0.93 -13.53 -5.89
CA ASN A 118 -2.32 -13.54 -6.34
C ASN A 118 -2.53 -14.27 -7.67
N LYS A 119 -1.50 -14.95 -8.21
CA LYS A 119 -1.54 -15.64 -9.53
C LYS A 119 -2.64 -16.68 -9.69
N HIS A 120 -3.18 -17.18 -8.59
CA HIS A 120 -4.25 -18.17 -8.55
C HIS A 120 -5.63 -17.54 -8.77
N LEU A 121 -5.71 -16.21 -8.78
CA LEU A 121 -6.92 -15.43 -9.02
C LEU A 121 -6.95 -15.01 -10.49
N ASN A 122 -8.13 -15.03 -11.10
CA ASN A 122 -8.32 -14.53 -12.46
C ASN A 122 -8.45 -12.98 -12.43
N ILE A 123 -7.31 -12.31 -12.37
CA ILE A 123 -7.21 -10.86 -12.14
C ILE A 123 -7.47 -10.08 -13.43
N VAL A 124 -8.36 -9.09 -13.34
CA VAL A 124 -8.72 -8.16 -14.41
C VAL A 124 -8.63 -6.73 -13.88
N PHE A 125 -7.93 -5.86 -14.60
CA PHE A 125 -7.71 -4.45 -14.25
C PHE A 125 -8.75 -3.51 -14.86
#